data_AF-A0A803NKJ3-F1
#
_entry.id   AF-A0A803NKJ3-F1
#
_cell.length_a   1.000
_cell.length_b   1.000
_cell.length_c   1.000
_cell.angle_alpha   90.00
_cell.angle_beta   90.00
_cell.angle_gamma   90.00
#
_symmetry.space_group_name_H-M   'P 1'
#
loop_
_entity.id
_entity.type
_entity.pdbx_description
1 polymer ?
#
loop_
_entity_poly.entity_id
_entity_poly.type
_entity_poly.pdbx_seq_one_letter_code
_entity_poly.pdbx_strand_id
1 'polypeptide(L)'
;MFKPFRFCNHWLYYHGFKEAVWRSWTNSPNQAGLVGIMQKLVQVKQTLRRFSRETVGDVITDFKQAKEIYIKAQEMLAMNPTNKLLQQQEKQSRELSNFVAMLY
;
A
#
# COMPACT_ATOMS: atom_id res chain seq x y z
N MET A 1 7.47 19.61 8.35
CA MET A 1 7.37 18.34 9.08
C MET A 1 7.98 17.23 8.23
N PHE A 2 9.09 16.60 8.65
CA PHE A 2 9.67 15.48 7.90
C PHE A 2 8.81 14.23 8.10
N LYS A 3 8.09 13.80 7.06
CA LYS A 3 7.34 12.53 7.11
C LYS A 3 8.33 11.36 7.00
N PRO A 4 8.39 10.46 7.99
CA PRO A 4 9.27 9.30 7.93
C PRO A 4 8.93 8.44 6.72
N PHE A 5 9.95 7.77 6.17
CA PHE A 5 9.73 6.78 5.13
C PHE A 5 9.09 5.54 5.76
N ARG A 6 7.94 5.12 5.25
CA ARG A 6 7.25 3.92 5.67
C ARG A 6 7.42 2.86 4.58
N PHE A 7 8.01 1.73 4.94
CA PHE A 7 8.03 0.55 4.12
C PHE A 7 6.74 -0.24 4.34
N CYS A 8 6.16 -0.76 3.26
CA CYS A 8 4.96 -1.60 3.33
C CYS A 8 5.33 -3.02 2.89
N ASN A 9 5.09 -4.01 3.75
CA ASN A 9 5.51 -5.40 3.51
C ASN A 9 4.93 -5.97 2.22
N HIS A 10 3.75 -5.54 1.82
CA HIS A 10 3.12 -6.04 0.60
C HIS A 10 3.93 -5.71 -0.67
N TRP A 11 4.81 -4.69 -0.65
CA TRP A 11 5.69 -4.37 -1.79
C TRP A 11 6.55 -5.56 -2.22
N LEU A 12 6.88 -6.46 -1.29
CA LEU A 12 7.66 -7.66 -1.56
C LEU A 12 6.99 -8.62 -2.56
N TYR A 13 5.67 -8.56 -2.68
CA TYR A 13 4.88 -9.42 -3.57
C TYR A 13 4.66 -8.81 -4.95
N TYR A 14 5.01 -7.53 -5.15
CA TYR A 14 4.83 -6.87 -6.44
C TYR A 14 5.93 -7.28 -7.42
N HIS A 15 5.54 -7.57 -8.66
CA HIS A 15 6.47 -7.88 -9.72
C HIS A 15 7.49 -6.74 -9.90
N GLY A 16 8.77 -7.09 -10.05
CA GLY A 16 9.85 -6.13 -10.24
C GLY A 16 10.35 -5.43 -8.97
N PHE A 17 9.74 -5.64 -7.78
CA PHE A 17 10.22 -5.02 -6.54
C PHE A 17 11.70 -5.36 -6.25
N LYS A 18 12.01 -6.67 -6.23
CA LYS A 18 13.38 -7.15 -5.93
C LYS A 18 14.38 -6.61 -6.93
N GLU A 19 14.00 -6.58 -8.20
CA GLU A 19 14.84 -6.08 -9.28
C GLU A 19 15.06 -4.56 -9.20
N ALA A 20 14.03 -3.79 -8.86
CA ALA A 20 14.13 -2.35 -8.65
C ALA A 20 15.08 -2.00 -7.50
N VAL A 21 14.98 -2.72 -6.36
CA VAL A 21 15.90 -2.55 -5.22
C VAL A 21 17.33 -2.93 -5.62
N TRP A 22 17.50 -4.08 -6.28
CA TRP A 22 18.80 -4.57 -6.72
C TRP A 22 19.48 -3.58 -7.66
N ARG A 23 18.82 -3.19 -8.75
CA ARG A 23 19.34 -2.21 -9.73
C ARG A 23 19.68 -0.88 -9.08
N SER A 24 18.82 -0.41 -8.17
CA SER A 24 19.07 0.83 -7.43
C SER A 24 20.29 0.75 -6.52
N TRP A 25 20.57 -0.41 -5.93
CA TRP A 25 21.71 -0.63 -5.03
C TRP A 25 23.04 -0.79 -5.78
N THR A 26 23.00 -1.45 -6.94
CA THR A 26 24.18 -1.73 -7.76
C THR A 26 24.59 -0.53 -8.60
N ASN A 27 23.64 0.28 -9.07
CA ASN A 27 23.92 1.42 -9.94
C ASN A 27 24.35 2.68 -9.18
N SER A 28 24.29 2.67 -7.84
CA SER A 28 24.80 3.76 -7.02
C SER A 28 26.33 3.83 -7.08
N PRO A 29 26.93 5.04 -7.09
CA PRO A 29 28.38 5.21 -7.12
C PRO A 29 29.04 4.48 -5.96
N ASN A 30 30.16 3.81 -6.25
CA ASN A 30 30.93 3.08 -5.25
C ASN A 30 31.84 4.05 -4.49
N GLN A 31 31.25 4.86 -3.60
CA GLN A 31 32.01 5.59 -2.60
C GLN A 31 32.33 4.67 -1.42
N ALA A 32 33.57 4.72 -0.92
CA ALA A 32 33.97 3.94 0.24
C ALA A 32 33.39 4.50 1.54
N GLY A 33 33.28 3.64 2.56
CA GLY A 33 32.86 4.03 3.90
C GLY A 33 31.36 4.36 4.04
N LEU A 34 31.02 4.97 5.17
CA LEU A 34 29.63 5.24 5.56
C LEU A 34 28.89 6.18 4.60
N VAL A 35 29.61 7.10 3.95
CA VAL A 35 29.03 8.04 2.99
C VAL A 35 28.44 7.30 1.78
N GLY A 36 29.17 6.32 1.24
CA GLY A 36 28.67 5.51 0.12
C GLY A 36 27.46 4.66 0.51
N ILE A 37 27.47 4.08 1.72
CA ILE A 37 26.31 3.34 2.24
C ILE A 37 25.09 4.27 2.37
N MET A 38 25.27 5.48 2.91
CA MET A 38 24.19 6.45 3.04
C MET A 38 23.60 6.84 1.68
N GLN A 39 24.44 7.08 0.67
CA GLN A 39 23.98 7.38 -0.69
C GLN A 39 23.18 6.22 -1.31
N LYS A 40 23.66 4.99 -1.15
CA LYS A 40 22.94 3.79 -1.60
C LYS A 40 21.55 3.69 -0.96
N LEU A 41 21.47 3.91 0.35
CA LEU A 41 20.19 3.90 1.08
C LEU A 41 19.25 5.03 0.62
N VAL A 42 19.78 6.23 0.37
CA VAL A 42 19.00 7.35 -0.18
C VAL A 42 18.44 6.99 -1.56
N GLN A 43 19.26 6.38 -2.43
CA GLN A 43 18.84 6.01 -3.78
C GLN A 43 17.79 4.90 -3.76
N VAL A 44 17.98 3.85 -2.95
CA VAL A 44 16.96 2.81 -2.75
C VAL A 44 15.66 3.43 -2.22
N LYS A 45 15.73 4.32 -1.23
CA LYS A 45 14.55 5.01 -0.71
C LYS A 45 13.82 5.81 -1.78
N GLN A 46 14.53 6.49 -2.68
CA GLN A 46 13.92 7.22 -3.80
C GLN A 46 13.26 6.27 -4.80
N THR A 47 13.96 5.20 -5.18
CA THR A 47 13.44 4.14 -6.06
C THR A 47 12.16 3.53 -5.49
N LEU A 48 12.16 3.18 -4.19
CA LEU A 48 10.99 2.63 -3.52
C LEU A 48 9.82 3.61 -3.44
N ARG A 49 10.09 4.90 -3.22
CA ARG A 49 9.04 5.93 -3.26
C ARG A 49 8.41 6.07 -4.64
N ARG A 50 9.21 5.93 -5.70
CA ARG A 50 8.74 5.98 -7.08
C ARG A 50 7.95 4.72 -7.42
N PHE A 51 8.51 3.54 -7.13
CA PHE A 51 7.85 2.24 -7.27
C PHE A 51 6.49 2.24 -6.57
N SER A 52 6.42 2.65 -5.29
CA SER A 52 5.15 2.72 -4.58
C SER A 52 4.09 3.56 -5.29
N ARG A 53 4.47 4.70 -5.90
CA ARG A 53 3.52 5.54 -6.63
C ARG A 53 3.10 4.91 -7.96
N GLU A 54 4.03 4.30 -8.69
CA GLU A 54 3.81 3.78 -10.04
C GLU A 54 3.10 2.43 -10.04
N THR A 55 3.46 1.51 -9.13
CA THR A 55 2.97 0.13 -9.15
C THR A 55 1.79 -0.11 -8.22
N VAL A 56 1.73 0.62 -7.11
CA VAL A 56 0.78 0.36 -6.04
C VAL A 56 -0.35 1.40 -6.01
N GLY A 57 -0.12 2.60 -6.54
CA GLY A 57 -1.04 3.72 -6.33
C GLY A 57 -1.13 4.10 -4.84
N ASP A 58 -2.20 4.78 -4.47
CA ASP A 58 -2.42 5.20 -3.08
C ASP A 58 -3.28 4.16 -2.36
N VAL A 59 -2.69 3.02 -1.95
CA VAL A 59 -3.38 1.96 -1.17
C VAL A 59 -4.06 2.52 0.08
N ILE A 60 -3.56 3.63 0.61
CA ILE A 60 -4.21 4.34 1.71
C ILE A 60 -5.56 4.91 1.26
N THR A 61 -5.62 5.46 0.05
CA THR A 61 -6.85 5.94 -0.56
C THR A 61 -7.79 4.78 -0.88
N ASP A 62 -7.29 3.67 -1.42
CA ASP A 62 -8.11 2.48 -1.69
C ASP A 62 -8.67 1.90 -0.38
N PHE A 63 -7.86 1.84 0.68
CA PHE A 63 -8.29 1.43 2.02
C PHE A 63 -9.38 2.35 2.57
N LYS A 64 -9.19 3.67 2.45
CA LYS A 64 -10.19 4.65 2.89
C LYS A 64 -11.51 4.50 2.13
N GLN A 65 -11.44 4.34 0.81
CA GLN A 65 -12.62 4.13 -0.02
C GLN A 65 -13.34 2.82 0.33
N ALA A 66 -12.60 1.71 0.46
CA ALA A 66 -13.19 0.42 0.85
C ALA A 66 -13.85 0.51 2.23
N LYS A 67 -13.22 1.21 3.19
CA LYS A 67 -13.79 1.45 4.51
C LYS A 67 -15.05 2.30 4.47
N GLU A 68 -15.08 3.38 3.68
CA GLU A 68 -16.27 4.22 3.51
C GLU A 68 -17.43 3.46 2.87
N ILE A 69 -17.15 2.65 1.84
CA ILE A 69 -18.16 1.78 1.21
C ILE A 69 -18.76 0.81 2.23
N TYR A 70 -17.91 0.18 3.04
CA TYR A 70 -18.36 -0.72 4.10
C TYR A 70 -19.24 -0.01 5.15
N ILE A 71 -18.86 1.20 5.59
CA ILE A 71 -19.66 2.00 6.53
C ILE A 71 -21.04 2.32 5.93
N LYS A 72 -21.10 2.75 4.66
CA LYS A 72 -22.37 3.04 3.99
C LYS A 72 -23.25 1.78 3.83
N ALA A 73 -22.65 0.64 3.53
CA ALA A 73 -23.38 -0.63 3.44
C ALA A 73 -23.99 -1.03 4.79
N GLN A 74 -23.23 -0.81 5.89
CA GLN A 74 -23.71 -1.01 7.25
C GLN A 74 -24.88 -0.07 7.61
N GLU A 75 -24.78 1.21 7.28
CA GLU A 75 -25.86 2.19 7.49
C GLU A 75 -27.13 1.83 6.71
N MET A 76 -27.00 1.44 5.45
CA MET A 76 -28.14 1.02 4.62
C MET A 76 -28.80 -0.26 5.15
N LEU A 77 -28.01 -1.23 5.62
CA LEU A 77 -28.53 -2.45 6.22
C LEU A 77 -29.22 -2.17 7.56
N ALA A 78 -28.69 -1.25 8.38
CA ALA A 78 -29.33 -0.83 9.63
C ALA A 78 -30.72 -0.21 9.40
N MET A 79 -30.90 0.51 8.28
CA MET A 79 -32.21 1.06 7.89
C MET A 79 -33.17 -0.01 7.35
N ASN A 80 -32.68 -1.10 6.77
CA ASN A 80 -33.52 -2.17 6.19
C ASN A 80 -32.95 -3.58 6.47
N PRO A 81 -33.08 -4.10 7.70
CA PRO A 81 -32.35 -5.29 8.16
C PRO A 81 -32.73 -6.59 7.44
N THR A 82 -33.96 -6.69 6.94
CA THR A 82 -34.51 -7.90 6.31
C THR A 82 -34.14 -8.00 4.82
N ASN A 83 -33.53 -6.97 4.25
CA ASN A 83 -33.19 -6.94 2.84
C ASN A 83 -31.96 -7.80 2.56
N LYS A 84 -32.19 -8.99 1.96
CA LYS A 84 -31.14 -9.96 1.62
C LYS A 84 -30.08 -9.41 0.66
N LEU A 85 -30.43 -8.47 -0.22
CA LEU A 85 -29.47 -7.84 -1.12
C LEU A 85 -28.49 -6.95 -0.33
N LEU A 86 -28.99 -6.17 0.63
CA LEU A 86 -28.14 -5.32 1.48
C LEU A 86 -27.24 -6.15 2.40
N GLN A 87 -27.74 -7.29 2.91
CA GLN A 87 -26.91 -8.24 3.67
C GLN A 87 -25.75 -8.78 2.82
N GLN A 88 -26.02 -9.10 1.54
CA GLN A 88 -24.99 -9.60 0.64
C GLN A 88 -23.97 -8.52 0.26
N GLN A 89 -24.42 -7.28 0.06
CA GLN A 89 -23.54 -6.14 -0.22
C GLN A 89 -22.67 -5.75 0.98
N GLU A 90 -23.21 -5.80 2.19
CA GLU A 90 -22.44 -5.60 3.42
C GLU A 90 -21.35 -6.67 3.54
N LYS A 91 -21.70 -7.94 3.35
CA LYS A 91 -20.73 -9.03 3.41
C LYS A 91 -19.58 -8.86 2.41
N GLN A 92 -19.89 -8.52 1.15
CA GLN A 92 -18.87 -8.29 0.12
C GLN A 92 -17.98 -7.08 0.43
N SER A 93 -18.55 -5.97 0.89
CA SER A 93 -17.78 -4.78 1.25
C SER A 93 -16.93 -4.99 2.50
N ARG A 94 -17.37 -5.84 3.43
CA ARG A 94 -16.58 -6.28 4.60
C ARG A 94 -15.35 -7.08 4.19
N GLU A 95 -15.54 -8.08 3.31
CA GLU A 95 -14.46 -8.92 2.81
C GLU A 95 -13.42 -8.09 2.06
N LEU A 96 -13.86 -7.15 1.21
CA LEU A 96 -12.98 -6.22 0.51
C LEU A 96 -12.22 -5.29 1.48
N SER A 97 -12.90 -4.70 2.46
CA SER A 97 -12.27 -3.85 3.48
C SER A 97 -11.19 -4.60 4.27
N ASN A 98 -11.46 -5.85 4.67
CA ASN A 98 -10.49 -6.70 5.35
C ASN A 98 -9.31 -7.06 4.44
N PHE A 99 -9.56 -7.37 3.18
CA PHE A 99 -8.51 -7.68 2.21
C PHE A 99 -7.56 -6.50 2.02
N VAL A 100 -8.10 -5.29 1.80
CA VAL A 100 -7.28 -4.09 1.64
C VAL A 100 -6.57 -3.71 2.95
N ALA A 101 -7.18 -3.95 4.11
CA ALA A 101 -6.53 -3.75 5.42
C ALA A 101 -5.29 -4.64 5.60
N MET A 102 -5.30 -5.87 5.08
CA MET A 102 -4.14 -6.77 5.13
C MET A 102 -2.98 -6.30 4.24
N LEU A 103 -3.25 -5.43 3.28
CA LEU A 103 -2.24 -4.83 2.42
C LEU A 103 -1.61 -3.57 3.02
N TYR A 104 -1.99 -3.10 4.21
CA TYR A 104 -1.48 -1.87 4.83
C TYR A 104 -0.58 -2.09 6.05
#